data_AF-A0A812VYL2-F1
#
_entry.id   AF-A0A812VYL2-F1
#
_cell.length_a   1.000
_cell.length_b   1.000
_cell.length_c   1.000
_cell.angle_alpha   90.00
_cell.angle_beta   90.00
_cell.angle_gamma   90.00
#
_symmetry.space_group_name_H-M   'P 1'
#
loop_
_entity.id
_entity.type
_entity.pdbx_description
1 polymer ?
#
loop_
_entity_poly.entity_id
_entity_poly.type
_entity_poly.pdbx_seq_one_letter_code
_entity_poly.pdbx_strand_id
1 'polypeptide(L)'
;MGCAISLLTLVLIASGELEPEPRRGKAGKSKADLSASSKAPAPPQIDVHAWQWKVLAALRAAASEEEAERALSGQLPLEDYVPALPADGDLFVEVDRLIRKSWWRASRAAIVRGRQHRMDLTAPVRRCVSELKQEAEELVRWLDPSYAHPASTPMAIQWAQNSSAVMIAARFSHKWEAPGANLAVYSTEKGQGHVNKDRTAESVRRLLRVNISSSRVEAEIIAKVQNSRKRFTLDLNLFDETIPHASGWTVEFRKARGSMQMSRGAEIPELHIHMRKRWPSPDYAWPRLADEAGAEMAMLEKEMQFSGPMLSESTLTCLRGSSLYCPASDSCTSSCSGCQGLGQARGSRCGASLAAQLEAASTGDSLGGVFLDEDLQPDKLGGLFRWVHRPELLAAEAFALCWARPLEASEATWKLIRPSDARLVAWEVQDSDPWPQLQVPNGTYLPADARHLVLVALPTVPAAEDLQGGLCSAGIPAAAASVMDRWRPAVEEMALAFEDIDPQPMSLLGSAKLTRIAAKAETAAPALSFELRWGRQQQGWWLVGDDNSSLIAKAAADEDDIVMEVRSSNSSGAGEVALKESGSSRCSLALTMSLCINVDIPQPWQIVAVHDFMSP
;
A
#
# COMPACT_ATOMS: atom_id res chain seq x y z
N MET A 1 55.95 -18.91 7.88
CA MET A 1 55.52 -19.25 9.26
C MET A 1 55.98 -18.23 10.32
N GLY A 2 56.43 -17.02 9.96
CA GLY A 2 56.96 -16.04 10.94
C GLY A 2 55.97 -15.00 11.48
N CYS A 3 54.81 -14.78 10.85
CA CYS A 3 53.87 -13.72 11.26
C CYS A 3 52.83 -14.15 12.32
N ALA A 4 52.68 -15.45 12.61
CA ALA A 4 51.66 -15.93 13.55
C ALA A 4 52.06 -15.79 15.04
N ILE A 5 53.37 -15.67 15.34
CA ILE A 5 53.88 -15.67 16.72
C ILE A 5 53.75 -14.28 17.38
N SER A 6 53.77 -13.19 16.60
CA SER A 6 53.64 -11.82 17.15
C SER A 6 52.24 -11.49 17.67
N LEU A 7 51.18 -12.11 17.14
CA LEU A 7 49.80 -11.86 17.59
C LEU A 7 49.47 -12.58 18.91
N LEU A 8 50.03 -13.77 19.15
CA LEU A 8 49.77 -14.53 20.38
C LEU A 8 50.46 -13.93 21.62
N THR A 9 51.58 -13.22 21.44
CA THR A 9 52.34 -12.61 22.55
C THR A 9 51.65 -11.36 23.10
N LEU A 10 50.87 -10.65 22.29
CA LEU A 10 50.15 -9.44 22.71
C LEU A 10 48.85 -9.73 23.47
N VAL A 11 48.21 -10.88 23.21
CA VAL A 11 46.96 -11.27 23.89
C VAL A 11 47.20 -11.71 25.35
N LEU A 12 48.36 -12.32 25.65
CA LEU A 12 48.68 -12.77 27.01
C LEU A 12 49.06 -11.63 27.99
N ILE A 13 49.47 -10.46 27.48
CA ILE A 13 49.84 -9.31 28.33
C ILE A 13 48.59 -8.52 28.78
N ALA A 14 47.45 -8.68 28.09
CA ALA A 14 46.22 -7.94 28.37
C ALA A 14 45.31 -8.56 29.46
N SER A 15 45.68 -9.70 30.04
CA SER A 15 44.88 -10.40 31.07
C SER A 15 45.34 -10.14 32.51
N GLY A 16 46.25 -9.19 32.75
CA GLY A 16 46.64 -8.78 34.10
C GLY A 16 45.48 -8.07 34.83
N GLU A 17 44.93 -8.73 35.84
CA GLU A 17 43.96 -8.19 36.80
C GLU A 17 44.44 -6.85 37.36
N LEU A 18 43.66 -5.79 37.11
CA LEU A 18 43.84 -4.49 37.75
C LEU A 18 43.12 -4.49 39.09
N GLU A 19 43.90 -4.44 40.18
CA GLU A 19 43.40 -4.15 41.53
C GLU A 19 42.62 -2.81 41.57
N PRO A 20 41.62 -2.69 42.45
CA PRO A 20 40.82 -1.47 42.56
C PRO A 20 41.56 -0.37 43.34
N GLU A 21 41.84 0.76 42.68
CA GLU A 21 42.36 1.95 43.35
C GLU A 21 41.38 2.53 44.40
N PRO A 22 41.89 3.12 45.50
CA PRO A 22 41.08 3.62 46.59
C PRO A 22 40.41 4.96 46.26
N ARG A 23 39.13 5.06 46.63
CA ARG A 23 38.31 6.29 46.49
C ARG A 23 38.91 7.44 47.30
N ARG A 24 39.49 8.43 46.61
CA ARG A 24 39.89 9.73 47.21
C ARG A 24 38.67 10.58 47.53
N GLY A 25 38.54 10.92 48.81
CA GLY A 25 37.54 11.84 49.35
C GLY A 25 37.73 13.29 48.88
N LYS A 26 36.61 14.01 48.83
CA LYS A 26 36.53 15.45 48.51
C LYS A 26 37.14 16.26 49.67
N ALA A 27 38.29 16.88 49.42
CA ALA A 27 38.85 17.93 50.28
C ALA A 27 38.56 19.32 49.68
N GLY A 28 38.10 20.23 50.54
CA GLY A 28 37.68 21.59 50.22
C GLY A 28 38.82 22.49 49.72
N LYS A 29 38.46 23.44 48.86
CA LYS A 29 39.38 24.47 48.34
C LYS A 29 39.33 25.70 49.23
N SER A 30 40.43 25.99 49.93
CA SER A 30 40.75 27.33 50.42
C SER A 30 41.41 28.14 49.30
N LYS A 31 40.95 29.39 49.18
CA LYS A 31 41.40 30.40 48.22
C LYS A 31 42.59 31.14 48.85
N ALA A 32 43.75 31.13 48.19
CA ALA A 32 44.87 32.01 48.53
C ALA A 32 45.50 32.52 47.23
N ASP A 33 45.61 33.85 47.17
CA ASP A 33 46.15 34.65 46.09
C ASP A 33 47.67 34.51 46.02
N LEU A 34 48.21 34.24 44.82
CA LEU A 34 49.58 34.59 44.46
C LEU A 34 49.62 34.97 42.98
N SER A 35 49.84 36.26 42.76
CA SER A 35 50.07 36.91 41.48
C SER A 35 51.58 37.05 41.26
N ALA A 36 52.08 36.52 40.15
CA ALA A 36 53.33 36.97 39.52
C ALA A 36 53.36 36.43 38.07
N SER A 37 52.95 37.29 37.15
CA SER A 37 52.81 37.04 35.72
C SER A 37 54.10 37.44 35.00
N SER A 38 54.90 36.46 34.57
CA SER A 38 55.85 36.66 33.47
C SER A 38 55.10 36.38 32.16
N LYS A 39 54.87 37.43 31.39
CA LYS A 39 54.13 37.43 30.12
C LYS A 39 54.94 36.65 29.07
N ALA A 40 54.73 35.34 28.97
CA ALA A 40 55.22 34.54 27.86
C ALA A 40 54.61 35.09 26.56
N PRO A 41 55.37 35.16 25.45
CA PRO A 41 54.84 35.59 24.16
C PRO A 41 53.63 34.73 23.80
N ALA A 42 52.54 35.38 23.39
CA ALA A 42 51.35 34.68 22.96
C ALA A 42 51.76 33.69 21.86
N PRO A 43 51.45 32.38 21.99
CA PRO A 43 51.78 31.43 20.95
C PRO A 43 51.17 31.91 19.62
N PRO A 44 51.88 31.76 18.50
CA PRO A 44 51.36 32.16 17.20
C PRO A 44 49.97 31.54 17.01
N GLN A 45 48.99 32.37 16.67
CA GLN A 45 47.66 31.90 16.31
C GLN A 45 47.78 31.12 15.00
N ILE A 46 48.02 29.81 15.12
CA ILE A 46 47.97 28.88 13.99
C ILE A 46 46.52 28.81 13.55
N ASP A 47 46.27 29.08 12.27
CA ASP A 47 44.99 28.81 11.63
C ASP A 47 44.72 27.30 11.73
N VAL A 48 43.85 26.94 12.68
CA VAL A 48 43.50 25.55 13.02
C VAL A 48 42.92 24.85 11.80
N HIS A 49 42.18 25.57 10.95
CA HIS A 49 41.56 25.04 9.75
C HIS A 49 42.62 24.72 8.70
N ALA A 50 43.49 25.68 8.36
CA ALA A 50 44.57 25.45 7.40
C ALA A 50 45.52 24.32 7.82
N TRP A 51 45.79 24.19 9.11
CA TRP A 51 46.57 23.08 9.64
C TRP A 51 45.85 21.73 9.48
N GLN A 52 44.56 21.65 9.84
CA GLN A 52 43.75 20.44 9.69
C GLN A 52 43.79 19.93 8.24
N TRP A 53 43.60 20.82 7.28
CA TRP A 53 43.64 20.48 5.84
C TRP A 53 44.94 19.82 5.40
N LYS A 54 46.09 20.43 5.76
CA LYS A 54 47.40 19.91 5.37
C LYS A 54 47.70 18.55 6.01
N VAL A 55 47.31 18.37 7.27
CA VAL A 55 47.49 17.08 7.96
C VAL A 55 46.59 15.99 7.38
N LEU A 56 45.33 16.29 7.07
CA LEU A 56 44.42 15.35 6.41
C LEU A 56 44.95 14.93 5.04
N ALA A 57 45.47 15.87 4.26
CA ALA A 57 46.09 15.59 2.97
C ALA A 57 47.30 14.64 3.11
N ALA A 58 48.20 14.94 4.04
CA ALA A 58 49.38 14.12 4.30
C ALA A 58 49.00 12.72 4.83
N LEU A 59 48.02 12.61 5.73
CA LEU A 59 47.51 11.33 6.23
C LEU A 59 46.91 10.46 5.13
N ARG A 60 46.20 11.07 4.17
CA ARG A 60 45.62 10.33 3.04
C ARG A 60 46.66 9.85 2.05
N ALA A 61 47.70 10.64 1.84
CA ALA A 61 48.82 10.35 0.95
C ALA A 61 49.85 9.39 1.57
N ALA A 62 49.87 9.25 2.90
CA ALA A 62 50.80 8.35 3.58
C ALA A 62 50.62 6.89 3.11
N ALA A 63 51.69 6.31 2.58
CA ALA A 63 51.75 4.92 2.15
C ALA A 63 52.12 3.98 3.31
N SER A 64 52.78 4.52 4.34
CA SER A 64 53.24 3.80 5.53
C SER A 64 52.82 4.47 6.84
N GLU A 65 52.88 3.70 7.93
CA GLU A 65 52.62 4.21 9.28
C GLU A 65 53.64 5.29 9.68
N GLU A 66 54.92 5.12 9.33
CA GLU A 66 55.99 6.06 9.64
C GLU A 66 55.83 7.40 8.92
N GLU A 67 55.34 7.41 7.68
CA GLU A 67 55.00 8.64 6.96
C GLU A 67 53.84 9.37 7.61
N ALA A 68 52.79 8.63 7.99
CA ALA A 68 51.65 9.20 8.69
C ALA A 68 52.05 9.80 10.06
N GLU A 69 52.91 9.10 10.82
CA GLU A 69 53.44 9.58 12.10
C GLU A 69 54.33 10.83 11.93
N ARG A 70 55.20 10.85 10.90
CA ARG A 70 56.02 12.04 10.59
C ARG A 70 55.17 13.24 10.16
N ALA A 71 54.10 13.01 9.41
CA ALA A 71 53.16 14.06 9.03
C ALA A 71 52.46 14.65 10.28
N LEU A 72 52.05 13.77 11.20
CA LEU A 72 51.39 14.15 12.45
C LEU A 72 52.32 14.78 13.48
N SER A 73 53.62 14.50 13.46
CA SER A 73 54.61 15.16 14.33
C SER A 73 55.09 16.51 13.77
N GLY A 74 54.77 16.84 12.51
CA GLY A 74 55.23 18.06 11.84
C GLY A 74 56.68 17.97 11.36
N GLN A 75 57.23 16.76 11.23
CA GLN A 75 58.58 16.51 10.72
C GLN A 75 58.65 16.45 9.20
N LEU A 76 57.50 16.29 8.53
CA LEU A 76 57.40 16.40 7.08
C LEU A 76 57.07 17.84 6.68
N PRO A 77 57.76 18.42 5.67
CA PRO A 77 57.36 19.69 5.08
C PRO A 77 55.97 19.53 4.47
N LEU A 78 54.97 20.11 5.14
CA LEU A 78 53.57 20.09 4.70
C LEU A 78 53.34 20.89 3.40
N GLU A 79 54.38 21.55 2.88
CA GLU A 79 54.36 22.35 1.65
C GLU A 79 54.37 21.47 0.39
N ASP A 80 54.92 20.26 0.48
CA ASP A 80 55.00 19.32 -0.65
C ASP A 80 53.71 18.52 -0.87
N TYR A 81 52.79 18.54 0.11
CA TYR A 81 51.51 17.85 0.03
C TYR A 81 50.42 18.82 -0.44
N VAL A 82 50.34 19.00 -1.75
CA VAL A 82 49.20 19.67 -2.40
C VAL A 82 48.38 18.64 -3.19
N PRO A 83 47.30 18.08 -2.62
CA PRO A 83 46.31 17.38 -3.42
C PRO A 83 45.01 18.20 -3.52
N ALA A 84 44.40 18.16 -4.69
CA ALA A 84 43.00 18.50 -4.89
C ALA A 84 42.14 17.52 -4.06
N LEU A 85 41.77 17.91 -2.84
CA LEU A 85 40.95 17.11 -1.93
C LEU A 85 39.56 17.72 -1.80
N PRO A 86 38.51 16.89 -1.72
CA PRO A 86 37.15 17.36 -1.47
C PRO A 86 37.09 18.11 -0.12
N ALA A 87 36.34 19.21 -0.10
CA ALA A 87 36.26 20.19 0.98
C ALA A 87 35.63 19.70 2.30
N ASP A 88 35.36 18.39 2.44
CA ASP A 88 34.64 17.80 3.58
C ASP A 88 35.44 16.70 4.31
N GLY A 89 36.78 16.80 4.39
CA GLY A 89 37.60 15.83 5.12
C GLY A 89 37.51 16.02 6.64
N ASP A 90 36.97 15.03 7.34
CA ASP A 90 36.88 15.03 8.81
C ASP A 90 38.01 14.20 9.45
N LEU A 91 38.73 14.77 10.43
CA LEU A 91 39.79 14.09 11.19
C LEU A 91 39.27 12.83 11.90
N PHE A 92 37.99 12.79 12.25
CA PHE A 92 37.35 11.61 12.82
C PHE A 92 37.40 10.40 11.87
N VAL A 93 37.23 10.64 10.56
CA VAL A 93 37.27 9.60 9.52
C VAL A 93 38.70 9.10 9.30
N GLU A 94 39.69 9.99 9.32
CA GLU A 94 41.08 9.58 9.16
C GLU A 94 41.60 8.79 10.37
N VAL A 95 41.22 9.18 11.59
CA VAL A 95 41.59 8.41 12.80
C VAL A 95 41.00 7.00 12.76
N ASP A 96 39.74 6.85 12.33
CA ASP A 96 39.12 5.54 12.07
C ASP A 96 39.93 4.73 11.04
N ARG A 97 40.28 5.35 9.91
CA ARG A 97 41.09 4.72 8.86
C ARG A 97 42.46 4.24 9.38
N LEU A 98 43.16 5.06 10.17
CA LEU A 98 44.45 4.69 10.77
C LEU A 98 44.31 3.48 11.71
N ILE A 99 43.26 3.48 12.53
CA ILE A 99 42.95 2.38 13.46
C ILE A 99 42.66 1.09 12.69
N ARG A 100 41.82 1.14 11.64
CA ARG A 100 41.49 -0.03 10.80
C ARG A 100 42.71 -0.59 10.05
N LYS A 101 43.66 0.26 9.68
CA LYS A 101 44.95 -0.16 9.12
C LYS A 101 45.93 -0.73 10.16
N SER A 102 45.55 -0.75 11.44
CA SER A 102 46.43 -1.12 12.56
C SER A 102 47.69 -0.25 12.69
N TRP A 103 47.62 1.03 12.27
CA TRP A 103 48.71 2.00 12.38
C TRP A 103 48.70 2.70 13.74
N TRP A 104 48.97 1.93 14.80
CA TRP A 104 48.77 2.34 16.20
C TRP A 104 49.58 3.56 16.64
N ARG A 105 50.80 3.74 16.12
CA ARG A 105 51.67 4.89 16.41
C ARG A 105 51.10 6.16 15.77
N ALA A 106 50.73 6.07 14.49
CA ALA A 106 50.08 7.17 13.79
C ALA A 106 48.74 7.55 14.44
N SER A 107 47.89 6.58 14.79
CA SER A 107 46.64 6.84 15.53
C SER A 107 46.90 7.53 16.88
N ARG A 108 47.92 7.10 17.63
CA ARG A 108 48.28 7.74 18.91
C ARG A 108 48.76 9.17 18.71
N ALA A 109 49.60 9.42 17.71
CA ALA A 109 50.05 10.76 17.36
C ALA A 109 48.87 11.66 16.97
N ALA A 110 47.92 11.14 16.18
CA ALA A 110 46.70 11.86 15.81
C ALA A 110 45.83 12.22 17.03
N ILE A 111 45.69 11.30 18.00
CA ILE A 111 44.93 11.53 19.24
C ILE A 111 45.59 12.60 20.10
N VAL A 112 46.92 12.50 20.31
CA VAL A 112 47.68 13.48 21.09
C VAL A 112 47.56 14.87 20.46
N ARG A 113 47.68 14.94 19.13
CA ARG A 113 47.59 16.20 18.40
C ARG A 113 46.17 16.76 18.38
N GLY A 114 45.15 15.92 18.18
CA GLY A 114 43.74 16.31 18.32
C GLY A 114 43.46 16.91 19.69
N ARG A 115 44.00 16.31 20.77
CA ARG A 115 43.88 16.85 22.14
C ARG A 115 44.55 18.22 22.30
N GLN A 116 45.71 18.45 21.69
CA GLN A 116 46.37 19.77 21.67
C GLN A 116 45.49 20.83 21.01
N HIS A 117 44.75 20.46 19.97
CA HIS A 117 43.77 21.31 19.28
C HIS A 117 42.35 21.26 19.87
N ARG A 118 42.18 20.70 21.07
CA ARG A 118 40.88 20.57 21.79
C ARG A 118 39.79 19.80 21.01
N MET A 119 40.18 18.87 20.14
CA MET A 119 39.26 17.95 19.46
C MET A 119 39.06 16.69 20.32
N ASP A 120 37.80 16.33 20.62
CA ASP A 120 37.49 15.12 21.37
C ASP A 120 37.33 13.91 20.44
N LEU A 121 38.41 13.16 20.27
CA LEU A 121 38.45 11.93 19.47
C LEU A 121 37.99 10.69 20.26
N THR A 122 37.52 10.83 21.51
CA THR A 122 37.24 9.70 22.40
C THR A 122 36.18 8.76 21.84
N ALA A 123 35.05 9.30 21.38
CA ALA A 123 33.94 8.50 20.86
C ALA A 123 34.32 7.68 19.60
N PRO A 124 34.89 8.27 18.54
CA PRO A 124 35.28 7.52 17.35
C PRO A 124 36.37 6.49 17.64
N VAL A 125 37.41 6.84 18.42
CA VAL A 125 38.46 5.88 18.78
C VAL A 125 37.89 4.69 19.54
N ARG A 126 37.04 4.93 20.56
CA ARG A 126 36.39 3.85 21.32
C ARG A 126 35.53 2.96 20.43
N ARG A 127 34.78 3.55 19.49
CA ARG A 127 33.97 2.80 18.52
C ARG A 127 34.85 1.90 17.66
N CYS A 128 35.84 2.47 16.97
CA CYS A 128 36.71 1.75 16.03
C CYS A 128 37.50 0.62 16.71
N VAL A 129 38.05 0.88 17.90
CA VAL A 129 38.76 -0.15 18.68
C VAL A 129 37.81 -1.25 19.16
N SER A 130 36.59 -0.90 19.57
CA SER A 130 35.60 -1.90 19.97
C SER A 130 35.16 -2.78 18.80
N GLU A 131 34.97 -2.19 17.62
CA GLU A 131 34.66 -2.92 16.39
C GLU A 131 35.79 -3.88 15.99
N LEU A 132 37.04 -3.42 15.96
CA LEU A 132 38.20 -4.27 15.66
C LEU A 132 38.37 -5.40 16.68
N LYS A 133 38.18 -5.09 17.97
CA LYS A 133 38.20 -6.11 19.03
C LYS A 133 37.11 -7.15 18.80
N GLN A 134 35.90 -6.72 18.44
CA GLN A 134 34.80 -7.62 18.13
C GLN A 134 35.07 -8.49 16.90
N GLU A 135 35.66 -7.94 15.84
CA GLU A 135 36.06 -8.69 14.64
C GLU A 135 37.15 -9.74 14.96
N ALA A 136 38.16 -9.36 15.75
CA ALA A 136 39.20 -10.29 16.19
C ALA A 136 38.64 -11.39 17.10
N GLU A 137 37.79 -11.06 18.06
CA GLU A 137 37.09 -12.04 18.90
C GLU A 137 36.20 -12.97 18.06
N GLU A 138 35.55 -12.44 17.02
CA GLU A 138 34.73 -13.22 16.10
C GLU A 138 35.58 -14.22 15.30
N LEU A 139 36.74 -13.81 14.78
CA LEU A 139 37.69 -14.71 14.13
C LEU A 139 38.15 -15.84 15.06
N VAL A 140 38.44 -15.53 16.33
CA VAL A 140 38.78 -16.56 17.32
C VAL A 140 37.61 -17.49 17.58
N ARG A 141 36.37 -16.98 17.66
CA ARG A 141 35.17 -17.80 17.83
C ARG A 141 34.92 -18.73 16.65
N TRP A 142 35.30 -18.36 15.42
CA TRP A 142 35.21 -19.24 14.25
C TRP A 142 36.08 -20.50 14.35
N LEU A 143 37.06 -20.53 15.25
CA LEU A 143 37.82 -21.75 15.55
C LEU A 143 36.98 -22.80 16.30
N ASP A 144 35.88 -22.39 16.95
CA ASP A 144 34.95 -23.31 17.60
C ASP A 144 33.98 -23.89 16.56
N PRO A 145 33.96 -25.22 16.34
CA PRO A 145 33.06 -25.87 15.39
C PRO A 145 31.58 -25.58 15.67
N SER A 146 31.19 -25.39 16.93
CA SER A 146 29.81 -25.08 17.33
C SER A 146 29.40 -23.65 16.97
N TYR A 147 30.35 -22.73 16.89
CA TYR A 147 30.11 -21.36 16.43
C TYR A 147 30.03 -21.30 14.89
N ALA A 148 30.89 -22.07 14.23
CA ALA A 148 30.91 -22.20 12.77
C ALA A 148 29.65 -22.90 12.24
N HIS A 149 29.18 -23.94 12.94
CA HIS A 149 28.00 -24.73 12.63
C HIS A 149 26.98 -24.63 13.77
N PRO A 150 26.30 -23.48 13.89
CA PRO A 150 25.41 -23.22 15.00
C PRO A 150 24.24 -24.21 15.02
N ALA A 151 23.92 -24.71 16.22
CA ALA A 151 22.81 -25.61 16.42
C ALA A 151 21.47 -24.95 16.01
N SER A 152 20.58 -25.75 15.41
CA SER A 152 19.21 -25.35 15.11
C SER A 152 18.45 -25.09 16.40
N THR A 153 17.81 -23.93 16.49
CA THR A 153 16.96 -23.52 17.60
C THR A 153 15.60 -23.11 17.01
N PRO A 154 14.48 -23.71 17.43
CA PRO A 154 13.17 -23.28 16.95
C PRO A 154 12.90 -21.83 17.36
N MET A 155 12.26 -21.07 16.46
CA MET A 155 11.74 -19.75 16.80
C MET A 155 10.51 -19.89 17.72
N ALA A 156 10.40 -19.02 18.71
CA ALA A 156 9.20 -18.89 19.51
C ALA A 156 8.13 -18.16 18.68
N ILE A 157 6.95 -18.73 18.60
CA ILE A 157 5.89 -18.21 17.74
C ILE A 157 4.64 -17.87 18.52
N GLN A 158 4.00 -16.80 18.10
CA GLN A 158 2.60 -16.52 18.37
C GLN A 158 1.89 -16.45 17.04
N TRP A 159 0.64 -16.84 17.00
CA TRP A 159 -0.14 -16.72 15.78
C TRP A 159 -1.55 -16.27 16.12
N ALA A 160 -2.18 -15.69 15.10
CA ALA A 160 -3.57 -15.29 15.10
C ALA A 160 -4.13 -15.56 13.70
N GLN A 161 -5.45 -15.60 13.56
CA GLN A 161 -6.10 -15.73 12.27
C GLN A 161 -7.38 -14.92 12.24
N ASN A 162 -7.76 -14.48 11.05
CA ASN A 162 -9.10 -13.98 10.76
C ASN A 162 -9.74 -14.90 9.70
N SER A 163 -10.88 -14.50 9.14
CA SER A 163 -11.59 -15.28 8.12
C SER A 163 -10.76 -15.54 6.86
N SER A 164 -9.83 -14.64 6.53
CA SER A 164 -9.13 -14.59 5.25
C SER A 164 -7.63 -14.86 5.32
N ALA A 165 -7.02 -14.75 6.49
CA ALA A 165 -5.57 -14.72 6.66
C ALA A 165 -5.14 -15.33 7.99
N VAL A 166 -3.88 -15.72 8.02
CA VAL A 166 -3.17 -16.24 9.18
C VAL A 166 -1.95 -15.37 9.41
N MET A 167 -1.80 -14.85 10.62
CA MET A 167 -0.72 -13.98 11.03
C MET A 167 0.17 -14.73 12.01
N ILE A 168 1.47 -14.80 11.74
CA ILE A 168 2.47 -15.41 12.61
C ILE A 168 3.45 -14.33 13.04
N ALA A 169 3.63 -14.16 14.34
CA ALA A 169 4.71 -13.38 14.92
C ALA A 169 5.75 -14.35 15.48
N ALA A 170 6.96 -14.33 14.94
CA ALA A 170 8.07 -15.17 15.36
C ALA A 170 9.18 -14.33 16.00
N ARG A 171 9.62 -14.77 17.18
CA ARG A 171 10.79 -14.22 17.87
C ARG A 171 12.00 -15.09 17.64
N PHE A 172 13.16 -14.43 17.50
CA PHE A 172 14.46 -15.08 17.39
C PHE A 172 14.96 -15.56 18.78
N SER A 173 14.14 -16.37 19.44
CA SER A 173 14.35 -16.97 20.76
C SER A 173 13.68 -18.35 20.78
N HIS A 174 14.08 -19.21 21.72
CA HIS A 174 13.45 -20.53 21.90
C HIS A 174 12.12 -20.48 22.69
N LYS A 175 11.94 -19.42 23.49
CA LYS A 175 10.73 -19.12 24.26
C LYS A 175 10.32 -17.68 24.04
N TRP A 176 9.03 -17.40 24.12
CA TRP A 176 8.53 -16.06 23.84
C TRP A 176 9.07 -15.02 24.85
N GLU A 177 9.18 -15.41 26.11
CA GLU A 177 9.66 -14.55 27.21
C GLU A 177 11.19 -14.53 27.35
N ALA A 178 11.89 -15.45 26.68
CA ALA A 178 13.35 -15.52 26.76
C ALA A 178 14.01 -14.35 26.01
N PRO A 179 15.22 -13.91 26.45
CA PRO A 179 15.99 -12.94 25.70
C PRO A 179 16.24 -13.45 24.28
N GLY A 180 15.88 -12.62 23.29
CA GLY A 180 16.09 -12.90 21.88
C GLY A 180 17.54 -12.76 21.44
N ALA A 181 17.76 -13.09 20.17
CA ALA A 181 19.03 -12.85 19.51
C ALA A 181 19.41 -11.37 19.52
N ASN A 182 20.71 -11.11 19.67
CA ASN A 182 21.25 -9.76 19.58
C ASN A 182 21.36 -9.36 18.10
N LEU A 183 20.27 -8.84 17.56
CA LEU A 183 20.16 -8.35 16.19
C LEU A 183 20.22 -6.82 16.12
N ALA A 184 20.15 -6.12 17.25
CA ALA A 184 20.04 -4.66 17.28
C ALA A 184 21.31 -3.98 16.77
N VAL A 185 21.15 -3.10 15.77
CA VAL A 185 22.20 -2.18 15.33
C VAL A 185 21.99 -0.85 16.03
N TYR A 186 22.89 -0.49 16.93
CA TYR A 186 22.79 0.77 17.67
C TYR A 186 23.13 1.96 16.77
N SER A 187 22.34 3.04 16.89
CA SER A 187 22.59 4.32 16.26
C SER A 187 23.81 4.98 16.89
N THR A 188 24.74 5.42 16.06
CA THR A 188 25.89 6.23 16.51
C THR A 188 25.52 7.69 16.75
N GLU A 189 24.43 8.17 16.15
CA GLU A 189 24.03 9.59 16.18
C GLU A 189 23.25 9.95 17.44
N LYS A 190 22.40 9.03 17.93
CA LYS A 190 21.52 9.29 19.08
C LYS A 190 22.12 8.88 20.43
N GLY A 191 23.40 8.49 20.46
CA GLY A 191 24.09 8.04 21.68
C GLY A 191 23.83 6.58 22.04
N GLN A 192 24.50 6.11 23.10
CA GLN A 192 24.44 4.71 23.52
C GLN A 192 23.01 4.29 23.89
N GLY A 193 22.53 3.19 23.30
CA GLY A 193 21.26 2.54 23.65
C GLY A 193 20.10 2.79 22.67
N HIS A 194 20.21 3.71 21.72
CA HIS A 194 19.20 3.86 20.67
C HIS A 194 19.44 2.87 19.54
N VAL A 195 18.45 2.03 19.22
CA VAL A 195 18.51 1.12 18.07
C VAL A 195 18.16 1.92 16.81
N ASN A 196 19.01 1.85 15.78
CA ASN A 196 18.67 2.34 14.45
C ASN A 196 17.77 1.29 13.78
N LYS A 197 16.46 1.55 13.79
CA LYS A 197 15.43 0.62 13.30
C LYS A 197 15.64 0.25 11.84
N ASP A 198 15.89 1.22 10.98
CA ASP A 198 15.99 0.99 9.54
C ASP A 198 17.22 0.16 9.20
N ARG A 199 18.37 0.52 9.79
CA ARG A 199 19.61 -0.23 9.62
C ARG A 199 19.52 -1.65 10.21
N THR A 200 18.83 -1.78 11.34
CA THR A 200 18.59 -3.11 11.94
C THR A 200 17.66 -3.94 11.05
N ALA A 201 16.57 -3.36 10.54
CA ALA A 201 15.63 -4.03 9.65
C ALA A 201 16.33 -4.50 8.38
N GLU A 202 17.16 -3.66 7.77
CA GLU A 202 17.95 -4.00 6.59
C GLU A 202 18.95 -5.13 6.88
N SER A 203 19.66 -5.06 8.02
CA SER A 203 20.57 -6.11 8.43
C SER A 203 19.85 -7.44 8.68
N VAL A 204 18.67 -7.41 9.31
CA VAL A 204 17.85 -8.60 9.53
C VAL A 204 17.35 -9.15 8.18
N ARG A 205 16.82 -8.31 7.29
CA ARG A 205 16.37 -8.73 5.94
C ARG A 205 17.49 -9.36 5.11
N ARG A 206 18.73 -8.91 5.26
CA ARG A 206 19.89 -9.49 4.56
C ARG A 206 20.24 -10.89 5.07
N LEU A 207 20.04 -11.16 6.35
CA LEU A 207 20.40 -12.42 7.01
C LEU A 207 19.25 -13.43 7.04
N LEU A 208 18.01 -12.92 7.08
CA LEU A 208 16.79 -13.71 7.17
C LEU A 208 16.41 -14.25 5.80
N ARG A 209 16.19 -15.56 5.73
CA ARG A 209 15.59 -16.24 4.58
C ARG A 209 14.18 -16.64 4.96
N VAL A 210 13.19 -16.22 4.18
CA VAL A 210 11.79 -16.62 4.37
C VAL A 210 11.28 -17.21 3.07
N ASN A 211 10.74 -18.42 3.13
CA ASN A 211 10.11 -19.10 2.02
C ASN A 211 8.66 -19.42 2.41
N ILE A 212 7.71 -18.82 1.70
CA ILE A 212 6.28 -19.05 1.89
C ILE A 212 5.81 -19.85 0.68
N SER A 213 5.34 -21.07 0.91
CA SER A 213 4.73 -21.93 -0.10
C SER A 213 3.25 -22.13 0.21
N SER A 214 2.51 -22.77 -0.71
CA SER A 214 1.06 -23.00 -0.52
C SER A 214 0.76 -23.90 0.69
N SER A 215 1.70 -24.75 1.11
CA SER A 215 1.48 -25.74 2.17
C SER A 215 2.48 -25.66 3.33
N ARG A 216 3.48 -24.79 3.25
CA ARG A 216 4.59 -24.74 4.22
C ARG A 216 5.21 -23.36 4.31
N VAL A 217 5.61 -22.96 5.51
CA VAL A 217 6.40 -21.74 5.74
C VAL A 217 7.70 -22.11 6.43
N GLU A 218 8.79 -21.67 5.81
CA GLU A 218 10.14 -21.83 6.33
C GLU A 218 10.76 -20.45 6.55
N ALA A 219 11.36 -20.22 7.71
CA ALA A 219 12.21 -19.07 7.94
C ALA A 219 13.49 -19.47 8.66
N GLU A 220 14.63 -18.92 8.24
CA GLU A 220 15.92 -19.20 8.83
C GLU A 220 16.72 -17.90 9.01
N ILE A 221 17.31 -17.72 10.18
CA ILE A 221 18.32 -16.69 10.42
C ILE A 221 19.41 -17.22 11.34
N ILE A 222 20.65 -16.83 11.08
CA ILE A 222 21.76 -17.12 11.98
C ILE A 222 22.13 -15.84 12.72
N ALA A 223 22.02 -15.86 14.04
CA ALA A 223 22.21 -14.69 14.88
C ALA A 223 23.04 -14.98 16.13
N LYS A 224 23.66 -13.93 16.69
CA LYS A 224 24.45 -14.03 17.92
C LYS A 224 23.53 -13.98 19.14
N VAL A 225 23.73 -14.89 20.08
CA VAL A 225 23.04 -14.93 21.38
C VAL A 225 24.13 -14.95 22.44
N GLN A 226 24.32 -13.83 23.12
CA GLN A 226 25.45 -13.62 24.04
C GLN A 226 26.78 -13.92 23.32
N ASN A 227 27.53 -14.93 23.77
CA ASN A 227 28.81 -15.34 23.19
C ASN A 227 28.69 -16.50 22.18
N SER A 228 27.49 -17.05 21.98
CA SER A 228 27.23 -18.16 21.06
C SER A 228 26.56 -17.67 19.77
N ARG A 229 26.69 -18.45 18.69
CA ARG A 229 25.91 -18.26 17.46
C ARG A 229 24.83 -19.33 17.44
N LYS A 230 23.59 -18.96 17.09
CA LYS A 230 22.47 -19.89 16.97
C LYS A 230 21.81 -19.73 15.61
N ARG A 231 21.37 -20.84 15.03
CA ARG A 231 20.56 -20.87 13.82
C ARG A 231 19.11 -20.97 14.25
N PHE A 232 18.38 -19.88 14.13
CA PHE A 232 16.96 -19.85 14.42
C PHE A 232 16.18 -20.32 13.20
N THR A 233 15.35 -21.35 13.38
CA THR A 233 14.55 -21.96 12.33
C THR A 233 13.07 -21.91 12.69
N LEU A 234 12.25 -21.50 11.74
CA LEU A 234 10.82 -21.66 11.72
C LEU A 234 10.53 -22.63 10.57
N ASP A 235 9.83 -23.71 10.86
CA ASP A 235 9.45 -24.69 9.86
C ASP A 235 8.06 -25.20 10.21
N LEU A 236 7.05 -24.68 9.51
CA LEU A 236 5.65 -24.94 9.80
C LEU A 236 4.96 -25.51 8.56
N ASN A 237 4.41 -26.72 8.72
CA ASN A 237 3.42 -27.23 7.79
C ASN A 237 2.09 -26.51 8.04
N LEU A 238 1.48 -26.00 6.98
CA LEU A 238 0.21 -25.30 7.07
C LEU A 238 -0.94 -26.30 7.14
N PHE A 239 -1.99 -25.92 7.86
CA PHE A 239 -3.19 -26.74 7.95
C PHE A 239 -3.89 -26.86 6.59
N ASP A 240 -4.08 -25.74 5.89
CA ASP A 240 -4.72 -25.69 4.58
C ASP A 240 -3.92 -24.80 3.62
N GLU A 241 -4.33 -24.77 2.35
CA GLU A 241 -3.63 -24.04 1.30
C GLU A 241 -3.63 -22.52 1.53
N THR A 242 -2.48 -21.90 1.27
CA THR A 242 -2.33 -20.44 1.20
C THR A 242 -2.06 -19.99 -0.24
N ILE A 243 -2.16 -18.67 -0.45
CA ILE A 243 -1.81 -18.01 -1.70
C ILE A 243 -0.43 -17.35 -1.51
N PRO A 244 0.68 -17.96 -2.00
CA PRO A 244 2.03 -17.50 -1.67
C PRO A 244 2.33 -16.07 -2.15
N HIS A 245 1.86 -15.70 -3.35
CA HIS A 245 2.10 -14.38 -3.93
C HIS A 245 1.32 -13.25 -3.24
N ALA A 246 0.16 -13.57 -2.64
CA ALA A 246 -0.61 -12.66 -1.79
C ALA A 246 -0.19 -12.72 -0.31
N SER A 247 0.81 -13.54 0.01
CA SER A 247 1.39 -13.66 1.35
C SER A 247 2.70 -12.89 1.42
N GLY A 248 3.03 -12.39 2.60
CA GLY A 248 4.20 -11.54 2.79
C GLY A 248 4.74 -11.64 4.19
N TRP A 249 5.88 -10.99 4.40
CA TRP A 249 6.50 -10.91 5.72
C TRP A 249 7.18 -9.56 5.93
N THR A 250 7.24 -9.14 7.18
CA THR A 250 7.85 -7.89 7.61
C THR A 250 8.63 -8.13 8.91
N VAL A 251 9.53 -7.20 9.24
CA VAL A 251 10.23 -7.21 10.53
C VAL A 251 9.76 -6.00 11.31
N GLU A 252 9.09 -6.23 12.44
CA GLU A 252 8.59 -5.18 13.32
C GLU A 252 9.42 -5.09 14.60
N PHE A 253 9.51 -3.89 15.16
CA PHE A 253 10.23 -3.66 16.42
C PHE A 253 9.25 -3.42 17.54
N ARG A 254 9.19 -4.36 18.49
CA ARG A 254 8.32 -4.24 19.66
C ARG A 254 9.12 -3.95 20.93
N LYS A 255 8.58 -3.08 21.78
CA LYS A 255 9.16 -2.84 23.11
C LYS A 255 9.11 -4.12 23.92
N ALA A 256 10.24 -4.54 24.46
CA ALA A 256 10.33 -5.70 25.34
C ALA A 256 9.39 -5.49 26.55
N ARG A 257 8.37 -6.34 26.69
CA ARG A 257 7.56 -6.42 27.91
C ARG A 257 8.24 -7.42 28.86
N GLY A 258 8.61 -7.00 30.06
CA GLY A 258 8.90 -7.94 31.16
C GLY A 258 10.37 -8.17 31.59
N SER A 259 11.38 -7.47 31.04
CA SER A 259 12.76 -7.61 31.54
C SER A 259 13.11 -6.49 32.54
N MET A 260 13.31 -6.86 33.81
CA MET A 260 13.60 -5.96 34.93
C MET A 260 15.00 -5.31 34.90
N GLN A 261 15.93 -5.71 34.01
CA GLN A 261 17.34 -5.29 34.11
C GLN A 261 18.00 -4.79 32.83
N MET A 262 17.38 -4.94 31.65
CA MET A 262 17.96 -4.44 30.40
C MET A 262 17.08 -3.33 29.84
N SER A 263 17.49 -2.08 30.12
CA SER A 263 17.04 -0.81 29.51
C SER A 263 15.55 -0.69 29.21
N ARG A 264 14.82 0.09 30.03
CA ARG A 264 13.49 0.62 29.70
C ARG A 264 13.52 1.17 28.27
N GLY A 265 12.82 0.50 27.34
CA GLY A 265 12.73 0.93 25.94
C GLY A 265 13.55 0.14 24.93
N ALA A 266 14.20 -0.97 25.31
CA ALA A 266 14.76 -1.90 24.32
C ALA A 266 13.66 -2.40 23.37
N GLU A 267 13.92 -2.25 22.08
CA GLU A 267 13.06 -2.72 21.00
C GLU A 267 13.65 -4.01 20.42
N ILE A 268 12.84 -5.06 20.40
CA ILE A 268 13.22 -6.38 19.91
C ILE A 268 12.62 -6.55 18.51
N PRO A 269 13.42 -6.96 17.51
CA PRO A 269 12.88 -7.30 16.20
C PRO A 269 12.10 -8.61 16.27
N GLU A 270 10.92 -8.61 15.69
CA GLU A 270 10.02 -9.75 15.52
C GLU A 270 9.77 -9.94 14.02
N LEU A 271 9.77 -11.19 13.56
CA LEU A 271 9.36 -11.56 12.22
C LEU A 271 7.84 -11.70 12.18
N HIS A 272 7.16 -10.88 11.38
CA HIS A 272 5.72 -10.96 11.17
C HIS A 272 5.46 -11.55 9.79
N ILE A 273 4.79 -12.69 9.71
CA ILE A 273 4.42 -13.35 8.47
C ILE A 273 2.90 -13.26 8.35
N HIS A 274 2.44 -12.70 7.25
CA HIS A 274 1.03 -12.59 6.90
C HIS A 274 0.74 -13.54 5.73
N MET A 275 -0.05 -14.57 5.99
CA MET A 275 -0.42 -15.57 4.99
C MET A 275 -1.88 -15.41 4.60
N ARG A 276 -2.15 -15.30 3.30
CA ARG A 276 -3.52 -15.30 2.78
C ARG A 276 -4.01 -16.74 2.66
N LYS A 277 -5.11 -17.09 3.34
CA LYS A 277 -5.81 -18.37 3.17
C LYS A 277 -6.36 -18.43 1.75
N ARG A 278 -6.14 -19.52 1.04
CA ARG A 278 -6.78 -19.76 -0.27
C ARG A 278 -8.28 -19.87 -0.15
N TRP A 279 -8.73 -20.47 0.94
CA TRP A 279 -10.13 -20.73 1.25
C TRP A 279 -10.55 -19.89 2.45
N PRO A 280 -10.87 -18.59 2.27
CA PRO A 280 -11.42 -17.79 3.35
C PRO A 280 -12.74 -18.42 3.82
N SER A 281 -12.95 -18.44 5.13
CA SER A 281 -14.23 -18.84 5.72
C SER A 281 -14.54 -17.94 6.91
N PRO A 282 -15.73 -17.32 6.97
CA PRO A 282 -16.18 -16.61 8.16
C PRO A 282 -16.56 -17.55 9.30
N ASP A 283 -16.92 -18.80 8.97
CA ASP A 283 -17.52 -19.75 9.92
C ASP A 283 -16.52 -20.77 10.47
N TYR A 284 -15.31 -20.85 9.90
CA TYR A 284 -14.33 -21.86 10.28
C TYR A 284 -12.96 -21.29 10.64
N ALA A 285 -12.43 -21.75 11.78
CA ALA A 285 -11.07 -21.49 12.19
C ALA A 285 -10.16 -22.66 11.79
N TRP A 286 -8.95 -22.36 11.31
CA TRP A 286 -7.90 -23.37 11.23
C TRP A 286 -7.61 -23.89 12.64
N PRO A 287 -7.37 -25.20 12.83
CA PRO A 287 -6.88 -25.72 14.09
C PRO A 287 -5.49 -25.15 14.40
N ARG A 288 -4.96 -25.50 15.56
CA ARG A 288 -3.63 -25.03 15.99
C ARG A 288 -2.58 -25.43 14.94
N LEU A 289 -1.81 -24.44 14.47
CA LEU A 289 -0.78 -24.62 13.43
C LEU A 289 0.34 -25.61 13.82
N ALA A 290 0.46 -25.96 15.10
CA ALA A 290 1.44 -26.95 15.56
C ALA A 290 0.99 -27.55 16.89
N ASP A 291 0.80 -28.86 16.93
CA ASP A 291 0.82 -29.66 18.16
C ASP A 291 2.18 -30.35 18.37
N GLU A 292 3.03 -30.45 17.33
CA GLU A 292 4.19 -31.35 17.34
C GLU A 292 5.57 -30.68 17.51
N ALA A 293 5.71 -29.40 17.18
CA ALA A 293 7.00 -28.71 17.32
C ALA A 293 7.05 -28.07 18.70
N GLY A 294 7.98 -28.48 19.57
CA GLY A 294 8.19 -27.95 20.93
C GLY A 294 8.52 -26.45 21.05
N ALA A 295 8.09 -25.63 20.10
CA ALA A 295 7.93 -24.19 20.22
C ALA A 295 6.78 -23.88 21.20
N GLU A 296 7.09 -23.08 22.21
CA GLU A 296 6.09 -22.56 23.13
C GLU A 296 5.15 -21.61 22.36
N MET A 297 3.97 -22.12 22.02
CA MET A 297 2.90 -21.38 21.36
C MET A 297 2.07 -20.64 22.41
N ALA A 298 2.43 -19.41 22.71
CA ALA A 298 1.55 -18.52 23.46
C ALA A 298 0.48 -17.99 22.50
N MET A 299 -0.79 -18.29 22.78
CA MET A 299 -1.90 -17.69 22.04
C MET A 299 -1.81 -16.16 22.21
N LEU A 300 -1.94 -15.40 21.12
CA LEU A 300 -2.04 -13.95 21.22
C LEU A 300 -3.35 -13.64 21.95
N GLU A 301 -3.31 -13.33 23.26
CA GLU A 301 -4.48 -13.07 24.12
C GLU A 301 -5.42 -11.97 23.61
N LYS A 302 -5.01 -11.18 22.60
CA LYS A 302 -5.95 -10.38 21.81
C LYS A 302 -6.72 -11.30 20.86
N GLU A 303 -7.71 -11.97 21.45
CA GLU A 303 -8.82 -12.65 20.81
C GLU A 303 -9.25 -11.94 19.51
N MET A 304 -8.92 -12.54 18.37
CA MET A 304 -9.90 -12.58 17.29
C MET A 304 -10.84 -13.71 17.67
N GLN A 305 -11.96 -13.37 18.31
CA GLN A 305 -12.98 -14.29 18.77
C GLN A 305 -13.59 -15.00 17.56
N PHE A 306 -12.96 -16.09 17.12
CA PHE A 306 -13.58 -17.00 16.18
C PHE A 306 -14.48 -17.93 16.98
N SER A 307 -15.79 -17.71 16.90
CA SER A 307 -16.81 -18.54 17.54
C SER A 307 -17.16 -19.80 16.74
N GLY A 308 -16.63 -19.92 15.52
CA GLY A 308 -16.85 -21.05 14.63
C GLY A 308 -16.16 -22.34 15.09
N PRO A 309 -16.69 -23.51 14.70
CA PRO A 309 -16.03 -24.79 14.96
C PRO A 309 -14.64 -24.84 14.30
N MET A 310 -13.70 -25.53 14.95
CA MET A 310 -12.39 -25.83 14.35
C MET A 310 -12.55 -26.92 13.30
N LEU A 311 -11.89 -26.74 12.16
CA LEU A 311 -11.82 -27.77 11.14
C LEU A 311 -10.91 -28.91 11.61
N SER A 312 -11.36 -30.13 11.35
CA SER A 312 -10.64 -31.37 11.56
C SER A 312 -9.86 -31.80 10.33
N GLU A 313 -10.42 -31.53 9.14
CA GLU A 313 -9.82 -31.88 7.86
C GLU A 313 -9.60 -30.65 6.98
N SER A 314 -8.70 -30.77 6.02
CA SER A 314 -8.39 -29.69 5.08
C SER A 314 -8.13 -30.22 3.69
N THR A 315 -8.03 -29.29 2.74
CA THR A 315 -7.62 -29.61 1.36
C THR A 315 -6.28 -30.33 1.34
N LEU A 316 -5.30 -29.85 2.13
CA LEU A 316 -3.97 -30.45 2.20
C LEU A 316 -3.98 -31.83 2.87
N THR A 317 -4.76 -32.01 3.94
CA THR A 317 -4.85 -33.29 4.65
C THR A 317 -5.50 -34.35 3.77
N CYS A 318 -6.62 -34.03 3.11
CA CYS A 318 -7.29 -34.95 2.20
C CYS A 318 -6.43 -35.29 0.97
N LEU A 319 -5.68 -34.32 0.44
CA LEU A 319 -4.81 -34.55 -0.71
C LEU A 319 -3.68 -35.56 -0.40
N ARG A 320 -3.14 -35.58 0.82
CA ARG A 320 -2.18 -36.62 1.25
C ARG A 320 -2.78 -38.02 1.19
N GLY A 321 -4.08 -38.13 1.42
CA GLY A 321 -4.86 -39.36 1.28
C GLY A 321 -5.44 -39.60 -0.11
N SER A 322 -5.01 -38.86 -1.14
CA SER A 322 -5.58 -38.91 -2.51
C SER A 322 -7.10 -38.75 -2.55
N SER A 323 -7.65 -37.98 -1.60
CA SER A 323 -9.08 -37.70 -1.44
C SER A 323 -9.34 -36.20 -1.62
N LEU A 324 -10.61 -35.84 -1.83
CA LEU A 324 -11.07 -34.47 -1.97
C LEU A 324 -11.67 -33.98 -0.65
N TYR A 325 -11.43 -32.72 -0.29
CA TYR A 325 -12.02 -32.13 0.91
C TYR A 325 -13.46 -31.67 0.68
N CYS A 326 -14.40 -32.10 1.53
CA CYS A 326 -15.81 -31.71 1.51
C CYS A 326 -16.13 -30.71 2.64
N PRO A 327 -16.28 -29.40 2.34
CA PRO A 327 -16.47 -28.36 3.36
C PRO A 327 -17.74 -28.52 4.19
N ALA A 328 -18.83 -28.99 3.57
CA ALA A 328 -20.13 -29.12 4.23
C ALA A 328 -20.13 -30.15 5.36
N SER A 329 -19.26 -31.16 5.27
CA SER A 329 -19.16 -32.24 6.27
C SER A 329 -17.83 -32.24 7.02
N ASP A 330 -16.93 -31.32 6.67
CA ASP A 330 -15.55 -31.28 7.16
C ASP A 330 -14.85 -32.66 7.10
N SER A 331 -14.95 -33.32 5.95
CA SER A 331 -14.41 -34.69 5.78
C SER A 331 -13.75 -34.89 4.41
N CYS A 332 -12.89 -35.90 4.33
CA CYS A 332 -12.29 -36.33 3.06
C CYS A 332 -13.20 -37.33 2.34
N THR A 333 -13.52 -37.05 1.08
CA THR A 333 -14.35 -37.91 0.22
C THR A 333 -13.58 -38.32 -1.03
N SER A 334 -13.85 -39.51 -1.56
CA SER A 334 -13.24 -39.95 -2.82
C SER A 334 -13.82 -39.24 -4.06
N SER A 335 -15.01 -38.63 -3.93
CA SER A 335 -15.66 -37.88 -5.00
C SER A 335 -16.55 -36.76 -4.44
N CYS A 336 -16.79 -35.72 -5.24
CA CYS A 336 -17.65 -34.61 -4.83
C CYS A 336 -19.14 -34.94 -4.83
N SER A 337 -19.57 -36.00 -5.51
CA SER A 337 -20.96 -36.45 -5.49
C SER A 337 -21.48 -36.80 -4.10
N GLY A 338 -20.59 -37.16 -3.17
CA GLY A 338 -20.94 -37.42 -1.75
C GLY A 338 -21.04 -36.15 -0.89
N CYS A 339 -20.67 -34.99 -1.42
CA CYS A 339 -20.67 -33.73 -0.70
C CYS A 339 -21.97 -32.97 -0.97
N GLN A 340 -22.83 -32.83 0.05
CA GLN A 340 -24.17 -32.23 -0.12
C GLN A 340 -24.06 -30.82 -0.73
N GLY A 341 -24.66 -30.62 -1.91
CA GLY A 341 -24.71 -29.33 -2.61
C GLY A 341 -23.46 -28.96 -3.43
N LEU A 342 -22.43 -29.81 -3.52
CA LEU A 342 -21.17 -29.48 -4.20
C LEU A 342 -20.85 -30.49 -5.31
N GLY A 343 -21.15 -30.12 -6.57
CA GLY A 343 -21.12 -31.04 -7.71
C GLY A 343 -19.78 -31.17 -8.44
N GLN A 344 -18.77 -30.32 -8.17
CA GLN A 344 -17.53 -30.29 -8.96
C GLN A 344 -16.28 -30.18 -8.08
N ALA A 345 -15.24 -30.93 -8.43
CA ALA A 345 -13.92 -30.76 -7.84
C ALA A 345 -13.26 -29.47 -8.36
N ARG A 346 -12.78 -28.62 -7.45
CA ARG A 346 -11.91 -27.48 -7.74
C ARG A 346 -10.54 -27.79 -7.16
N GLY A 347 -9.67 -28.37 -7.99
CA GLY A 347 -8.44 -28.97 -7.52
C GLY A 347 -8.73 -30.09 -6.52
N SER A 348 -8.20 -29.94 -5.31
CA SER A 348 -8.27 -30.87 -4.17
C SER A 348 -9.50 -30.66 -3.26
N ARG A 349 -10.39 -29.70 -3.57
CA ARG A 349 -11.58 -29.37 -2.76
C ARG A 349 -12.86 -29.53 -3.57
N CYS A 350 -13.91 -30.06 -2.96
CA CYS A 350 -15.24 -30.05 -3.56
C CYS A 350 -15.84 -28.66 -3.47
N GLY A 351 -16.18 -28.10 -4.63
CA GLY A 351 -16.80 -26.79 -4.77
C GLY A 351 -18.20 -26.90 -5.37
N ALA A 352 -18.97 -25.83 -5.21
CA ALA A 352 -20.24 -25.72 -5.88
C ALA A 352 -19.98 -25.75 -7.39
N SER A 353 -20.84 -26.47 -8.12
CA SER A 353 -20.76 -26.47 -9.57
C SER A 353 -20.91 -25.03 -10.07
N LEU A 354 -20.25 -24.70 -11.18
CA LEU A 354 -20.41 -23.40 -11.84
C LEU A 354 -21.90 -23.06 -12.03
N ALA A 355 -22.71 -24.06 -12.38
CA ALA A 355 -24.17 -23.93 -12.51
C ALA A 355 -24.85 -23.54 -11.19
N ALA A 356 -24.55 -24.20 -10.06
CA ALA A 356 -25.15 -23.86 -8.77
C ALA A 356 -24.74 -22.46 -8.27
N GLN A 357 -23.51 -22.02 -8.56
CA GLN A 357 -23.06 -20.67 -8.24
C GLN A 357 -23.73 -19.60 -9.13
N LEU A 358 -23.87 -19.88 -10.42
CA LEU A 358 -24.59 -19.02 -11.35
C LEU A 358 -26.08 -18.97 -11.05
N GLU A 359 -26.69 -20.09 -10.66
CA GLU A 359 -28.09 -20.14 -10.22
C GLU A 359 -28.30 -19.28 -8.96
N ALA A 360 -27.46 -19.46 -7.93
CA ALA A 360 -27.50 -18.63 -6.72
C ALA A 360 -27.25 -17.14 -7.00
N ALA A 361 -26.36 -16.80 -7.94
CA ALA A 361 -26.13 -15.42 -8.38
C ALA A 361 -27.27 -14.87 -9.24
N SER A 362 -27.96 -15.73 -10.01
CA SER A 362 -29.07 -15.35 -10.89
C SER A 362 -30.40 -15.16 -10.15
N THR A 363 -30.56 -15.71 -8.94
CA THR A 363 -31.78 -15.57 -8.12
C THR A 363 -31.95 -14.19 -7.46
N GLY A 364 -31.25 -13.16 -7.93
CA GLY A 364 -31.59 -11.75 -7.66
C GLY A 364 -30.61 -10.96 -6.79
N ASP A 365 -29.46 -11.53 -6.45
CA ASP A 365 -28.40 -10.85 -5.67
C ASP A 365 -27.06 -10.92 -6.42
N SER A 366 -27.12 -10.72 -7.75
CA SER A 366 -25.95 -10.65 -8.61
C SER A 366 -24.95 -9.66 -8.03
N LEU A 367 -23.74 -10.13 -7.75
CA LEU A 367 -22.59 -9.35 -7.30
C LEU A 367 -22.45 -8.09 -8.16
N GLY A 368 -22.97 -6.97 -7.66
CA GLY A 368 -23.15 -5.74 -8.43
C GLY A 368 -21.81 -5.21 -8.92
N GLY A 369 -21.58 -5.29 -10.23
CA GLY A 369 -20.54 -4.54 -10.89
C GLY A 369 -21.07 -3.17 -11.28
N VAL A 370 -20.28 -2.13 -11.10
CA VAL A 370 -20.54 -0.78 -11.61
C VAL A 370 -19.39 -0.41 -12.52
N PHE A 371 -19.70 -0.14 -13.78
CA PHE A 371 -18.74 0.42 -14.72
C PHE A 371 -19.04 1.89 -14.94
N LEU A 372 -18.01 2.73 -14.81
CA LEU A 372 -18.07 4.14 -15.15
C LEU A 372 -17.17 4.37 -16.37
N ASP A 373 -17.80 4.75 -17.49
CA ASP A 373 -17.10 5.24 -18.67
C ASP A 373 -16.63 6.68 -18.43
N GLU A 374 -15.32 6.87 -18.43
CA GLU A 374 -14.59 8.12 -18.17
C GLU A 374 -14.04 8.75 -19.45
N ASP A 375 -13.81 7.98 -20.52
CA ASP A 375 -13.20 8.50 -21.75
C ASP A 375 -14.21 9.13 -22.71
N LEU A 376 -15.51 8.78 -22.58
CA LEU A 376 -16.64 9.35 -23.32
C LEU A 376 -16.33 9.45 -24.82
N GLN A 377 -15.82 8.38 -25.42
CA GLN A 377 -15.54 8.31 -26.85
C GLN A 377 -16.57 7.44 -27.56
N PRO A 378 -17.04 7.81 -28.75
CA PRO A 378 -17.99 6.98 -29.48
C PRO A 378 -17.34 5.64 -29.86
N ASP A 379 -18.07 4.55 -29.60
CA ASP A 379 -17.67 3.15 -29.90
C ASP A 379 -16.40 2.68 -29.17
N LYS A 380 -15.99 3.43 -28.15
CA LYS A 380 -14.81 3.16 -27.33
C LYS A 380 -15.16 3.36 -25.88
N LEU A 381 -14.46 2.65 -25.02
CA LEU A 381 -14.69 2.71 -23.59
C LEU A 381 -13.35 2.80 -22.88
N GLY A 382 -13.35 3.59 -21.82
CA GLY A 382 -12.21 3.78 -20.94
C GLY A 382 -12.72 4.24 -19.60
N GLY A 383 -12.31 3.60 -18.52
CA GLY A 383 -12.81 3.98 -17.21
C GLY A 383 -12.69 2.88 -16.17
N LEU A 384 -13.54 2.92 -15.16
CA LEU A 384 -13.34 2.14 -13.95
C LEU A 384 -14.46 1.12 -13.74
N PHE A 385 -14.10 -0.17 -13.73
CA PHE A 385 -14.98 -1.24 -13.33
C PHE A 385 -14.79 -1.53 -11.84
N ARG A 386 -15.84 -1.37 -11.04
CA ARG A 386 -15.87 -1.68 -9.60
C ARG A 386 -16.83 -2.82 -9.33
N TRP A 387 -16.56 -3.65 -8.34
CA TRP A 387 -17.51 -4.65 -7.87
C TRP A 387 -17.41 -4.86 -6.37
N VAL A 388 -18.46 -5.45 -5.79
CA VAL A 388 -18.42 -5.94 -4.41
C VAL A 388 -17.66 -7.26 -4.40
N HIS A 389 -16.43 -7.26 -3.88
CA HIS A 389 -15.69 -8.51 -3.73
C HIS A 389 -16.20 -9.27 -2.51
N ARG A 390 -16.81 -10.44 -2.77
CA ARG A 390 -17.17 -11.42 -1.73
C ARG A 390 -16.09 -12.51 -1.71
N PRO A 391 -15.00 -12.35 -0.92
CA PRO A 391 -13.89 -13.30 -0.89
C PRO A 391 -14.34 -14.71 -0.50
N GLU A 392 -15.42 -14.81 0.27
CA GLU A 392 -16.04 -16.06 0.73
C GLU A 392 -16.60 -16.90 -0.41
N LEU A 393 -17.05 -16.26 -1.50
CA LEU A 393 -17.69 -16.94 -2.63
C LEU A 393 -16.70 -17.34 -3.73
N LEU A 394 -15.54 -16.68 -3.78
CA LEU A 394 -14.60 -16.77 -4.90
C LEU A 394 -13.16 -16.90 -4.38
N ALA A 395 -12.65 -18.13 -4.35
CA ALA A 395 -11.21 -18.42 -4.23
C ALA A 395 -10.49 -18.20 -5.57
N ALA A 396 -10.77 -17.09 -6.23
CA ALA A 396 -10.13 -16.72 -7.48
C ALA A 396 -8.70 -16.26 -7.19
N GLU A 397 -7.71 -16.77 -7.92
CA GLU A 397 -6.34 -16.22 -7.89
C GLU A 397 -6.19 -15.02 -8.82
N ALA A 398 -7.06 -14.94 -9.83
CA ALA A 398 -7.05 -13.86 -10.78
C ALA A 398 -8.48 -13.54 -11.22
N PHE A 399 -8.67 -12.32 -11.70
CA PHE A 399 -9.90 -11.89 -12.36
C PHE A 399 -9.58 -11.47 -13.79
N ALA A 400 -10.51 -11.74 -14.68
CA ALA A 400 -10.45 -11.36 -16.08
C ALA A 400 -11.73 -10.62 -16.44
N LEU A 401 -11.61 -9.46 -17.06
CA LEU A 401 -12.78 -8.71 -17.53
C LEU A 401 -13.12 -9.12 -18.98
N CYS A 402 -14.31 -9.65 -19.18
CA CYS A 402 -14.79 -10.21 -20.45
C CYS A 402 -16.02 -9.45 -20.96
N TRP A 403 -16.15 -9.32 -22.28
CA TRP A 403 -17.37 -8.78 -22.90
C TRP A 403 -18.48 -9.83 -22.94
N ALA A 404 -19.71 -9.40 -22.71
CA ALA A 404 -20.88 -10.26 -22.80
C ALA A 404 -22.07 -9.58 -23.49
N ARG A 405 -22.91 -10.42 -24.08
CA ARG A 405 -24.19 -10.05 -24.69
C ARG A 405 -25.36 -10.76 -24.00
N PRO A 406 -26.56 -10.16 -23.93
CA PRO A 406 -27.76 -10.85 -23.45
C PRO A 406 -28.11 -12.06 -24.31
N LEU A 407 -28.63 -13.12 -23.68
CA LEU A 407 -29.30 -14.22 -24.38
C LEU A 407 -30.76 -13.80 -24.65
N GLU A 408 -31.22 -13.95 -25.91
CA GLU A 408 -32.39 -13.30 -26.54
C GLU A 408 -33.78 -13.47 -25.87
N ALA A 409 -33.90 -14.03 -24.67
CA ALA A 409 -35.19 -14.20 -23.98
C ALA A 409 -35.16 -13.92 -22.46
N SER A 410 -33.99 -13.65 -21.87
CA SER A 410 -33.88 -13.38 -20.43
C SER A 410 -32.71 -12.45 -20.15
N GLU A 411 -33.03 -11.26 -19.62
CA GLU A 411 -32.04 -10.30 -19.10
C GLU A 411 -31.16 -10.90 -17.98
N ALA A 412 -31.50 -12.06 -17.43
CA ALA A 412 -30.68 -12.71 -16.40
C ALA A 412 -29.57 -13.60 -16.97
N THR A 413 -29.53 -13.84 -18.29
CA THR A 413 -28.56 -14.76 -18.91
C THR A 413 -27.70 -14.07 -19.95
N TRP A 414 -26.39 -14.23 -19.81
CA TRP A 414 -25.39 -13.61 -20.68
C TRP A 414 -24.59 -14.68 -21.44
N LYS A 415 -24.17 -14.36 -22.66
CA LYS A 415 -23.21 -15.14 -23.43
C LYS A 415 -21.93 -14.34 -23.59
N LEU A 416 -20.81 -14.92 -23.19
CA LEU A 416 -19.50 -14.30 -23.34
C LEU A 416 -19.13 -14.21 -24.83
N ILE A 417 -18.69 -13.03 -25.24
CA ILE A 417 -18.22 -12.76 -26.60
C ILE A 417 -16.80 -13.32 -26.71
N ARG A 418 -16.49 -14.02 -27.82
CA ARG A 418 -15.21 -14.73 -27.95
C ARG A 418 -14.03 -13.76 -28.11
N PRO A 419 -12.83 -14.13 -27.64
CA PRO A 419 -11.69 -13.21 -27.52
C PRO A 419 -11.06 -12.71 -28.83
N SER A 420 -11.43 -13.27 -29.99
CA SER A 420 -10.81 -12.91 -31.28
C SER A 420 -10.91 -11.43 -31.60
N ASP A 421 -11.90 -10.73 -31.04
CA ASP A 421 -12.28 -9.37 -31.41
C ASP A 421 -12.13 -8.35 -30.27
N ALA A 422 -11.71 -8.77 -29.08
CA ALA A 422 -11.62 -7.87 -27.93
C ALA A 422 -10.48 -8.24 -26.99
N ARG A 423 -9.46 -7.37 -26.92
CA ARG A 423 -8.34 -7.52 -25.99
C ARG A 423 -8.86 -7.40 -24.55
N LEU A 424 -8.60 -8.45 -23.77
CA LEU A 424 -8.83 -8.51 -22.33
C LEU A 424 -8.13 -7.34 -21.63
N VAL A 425 -8.85 -6.77 -20.69
CA VAL A 425 -8.42 -5.62 -19.92
C VAL A 425 -8.03 -6.08 -18.52
N ALA A 426 -6.77 -5.82 -18.18
CA ALA A 426 -6.17 -5.80 -16.84
C ALA A 426 -6.23 -7.09 -16.02
N TRP A 427 -5.14 -7.34 -15.30
CA TRP A 427 -4.97 -8.42 -14.34
C TRP A 427 -4.21 -7.86 -13.14
N GLU A 428 -4.49 -8.42 -11.97
CA GLU A 428 -4.00 -8.04 -10.64
C GLU A 428 -4.95 -7.11 -9.87
N VAL A 429 -5.78 -7.75 -9.02
CA VAL A 429 -6.60 -7.06 -8.03
C VAL A 429 -5.76 -6.91 -6.77
N GLN A 430 -5.62 -5.69 -6.25
CA GLN A 430 -5.10 -5.51 -4.90
C GLN A 430 -6.18 -5.96 -3.91
N ASP A 431 -6.07 -7.21 -3.46
CA ASP A 431 -7.07 -7.96 -2.68
C ASP A 431 -7.44 -7.39 -1.29
N SER A 432 -6.92 -6.22 -0.92
CA SER A 432 -7.26 -5.56 0.34
C SER A 432 -8.48 -4.63 0.25
N ASP A 433 -8.95 -4.29 -0.96
CA ASP A 433 -10.07 -3.37 -1.12
C ASP A 433 -11.42 -4.13 -1.05
N PRO A 434 -12.37 -3.76 -0.17
CA PRO A 434 -13.74 -4.27 -0.24
C PRO A 434 -14.45 -3.93 -1.56
N TRP A 435 -13.94 -2.94 -2.29
CA TRP A 435 -14.41 -2.51 -3.60
C TRP A 435 -13.29 -2.55 -4.61
N PRO A 436 -12.83 -3.75 -5.02
CA PRO A 436 -11.82 -3.82 -6.05
C PRO A 436 -12.23 -3.06 -7.30
N GLN A 437 -11.22 -2.47 -7.91
CA GLN A 437 -11.38 -1.68 -9.10
C GLN A 437 -10.41 -2.16 -10.17
N LEU A 438 -10.89 -2.21 -11.40
CA LEU A 438 -10.15 -2.64 -12.56
C LEU A 438 -10.29 -1.55 -13.62
N GLN A 439 -9.14 -0.99 -14.01
CA GLN A 439 -9.11 0.07 -15.00
C GLN A 439 -9.23 -0.53 -16.39
N VAL A 440 -10.24 -0.07 -17.13
CA VAL A 440 -10.37 -0.20 -18.58
C VAL A 440 -9.52 0.86 -19.26
N PRO A 441 -8.46 0.48 -20.01
CA PRO A 441 -7.65 1.41 -20.77
C PRO A 441 -8.52 2.26 -21.69
N ASN A 442 -8.21 3.54 -21.75
CA ASN A 442 -8.93 4.46 -22.63
C ASN A 442 -8.78 4.05 -24.10
N GLY A 443 -9.87 4.17 -24.84
CA GLY A 443 -9.95 3.78 -26.23
C GLY A 443 -10.15 2.29 -26.48
N THR A 444 -10.56 1.51 -25.48
CA THR A 444 -10.87 0.09 -25.67
C THR A 444 -12.10 -0.04 -26.55
N TYR A 445 -11.99 -0.76 -27.67
CA TYR A 445 -13.09 -0.92 -28.62
C TYR A 445 -14.27 -1.68 -28.00
N LEU A 446 -15.48 -1.14 -28.13
CA LEU A 446 -16.73 -1.80 -27.71
C LEU A 446 -17.24 -2.70 -28.85
N PRO A 447 -17.27 -4.04 -28.69
CA PRO A 447 -17.87 -4.91 -29.70
C PRO A 447 -19.34 -4.55 -29.93
N ALA A 448 -19.80 -4.57 -31.19
CA ALA A 448 -21.14 -4.09 -31.56
C ALA A 448 -22.30 -4.82 -30.84
N ASP A 449 -22.10 -6.08 -30.44
CA ASP A 449 -23.07 -6.88 -29.70
C ASP A 449 -22.85 -6.91 -28.18
N ALA A 450 -21.78 -6.26 -27.69
CA ALA A 450 -21.52 -6.18 -26.26
C ALA A 450 -22.47 -5.18 -25.59
N ARG A 451 -23.06 -5.63 -24.48
CA ARG A 451 -23.92 -4.80 -23.62
C ARG A 451 -23.48 -4.84 -22.16
N HIS A 452 -22.59 -5.77 -21.81
CA HIS A 452 -22.15 -5.99 -20.44
C HIS A 452 -20.64 -6.26 -20.40
N LEU A 453 -20.03 -5.79 -19.31
CA LEU A 453 -18.71 -6.22 -18.86
C LEU A 453 -18.93 -7.24 -17.76
N VAL A 454 -18.43 -8.45 -17.95
CA VAL A 454 -18.51 -9.56 -17.01
C VAL A 454 -17.12 -9.81 -16.46
N LEU A 455 -16.96 -9.61 -15.16
CA LEU A 455 -15.78 -10.03 -14.44
C LEU A 455 -15.85 -11.54 -14.25
N VAL A 456 -14.79 -12.25 -14.61
CA VAL A 456 -14.69 -13.69 -14.55
C VAL A 456 -13.56 -14.06 -13.58
N ALA A 457 -13.88 -14.83 -12.55
CA ALA A 457 -12.94 -15.42 -11.62
C ALA A 457 -12.18 -16.59 -12.27
N LEU A 458 -10.85 -16.55 -12.18
CA LEU A 458 -9.94 -17.57 -12.67
C LEU A 458 -9.29 -18.31 -11.49
N PRO A 459 -9.15 -19.65 -11.56
CA PRO A 459 -8.59 -20.45 -10.47
C PRO A 459 -7.07 -20.29 -10.31
N THR A 460 -6.38 -19.89 -11.38
CA THR A 460 -4.94 -19.68 -11.41
C THR A 460 -4.60 -18.45 -12.23
N VAL A 461 -3.50 -17.77 -11.91
CA VAL A 461 -2.95 -16.71 -12.76
C VAL A 461 -2.54 -17.36 -14.10
N PRO A 462 -3.20 -17.04 -15.23
CA PRO A 462 -2.84 -17.61 -16.52
C PRO A 462 -1.47 -17.09 -16.96
N ALA A 463 -0.69 -17.91 -17.68
CA ALA A 463 0.52 -17.41 -18.32
C ALA A 463 0.14 -16.29 -19.32
N ALA A 464 1.02 -15.32 -19.52
CA ALA A 464 0.73 -14.17 -20.39
C ALA A 464 0.33 -14.57 -21.82
N GLU A 465 0.75 -15.75 -22.29
CA GLU A 465 0.44 -16.32 -23.60
C GLU A 465 -0.99 -16.89 -23.70
N ASP A 466 -1.55 -17.39 -22.59
CA ASP A 466 -2.90 -17.98 -22.54
C ASP A 466 -4.02 -16.91 -22.57
N LEU A 467 -3.66 -15.64 -22.39
CA LEU A 467 -4.59 -14.50 -22.38
C LEU A 467 -5.30 -14.27 -23.71
N GLN A 468 -4.77 -14.79 -24.82
CA GLN A 468 -5.30 -14.48 -26.16
C GLN A 468 -6.37 -15.47 -26.65
N GLY A 469 -6.55 -16.63 -26.00
CA GLY A 469 -7.22 -17.78 -26.65
C GLY A 469 -8.57 -18.23 -26.10
N GLY A 470 -8.91 -18.01 -24.83
CA GLY A 470 -10.11 -18.66 -24.29
C GLY A 470 -10.44 -18.51 -22.81
N LEU A 471 -9.79 -17.62 -22.06
CA LEU A 471 -9.99 -17.50 -20.61
C LEU A 471 -11.44 -17.25 -20.20
N CYS A 472 -12.15 -16.42 -20.97
CA CYS A 472 -13.55 -16.13 -20.70
C CYS A 472 -14.43 -17.39 -20.77
N SER A 473 -14.05 -18.42 -21.55
CA SER A 473 -14.86 -19.64 -21.64
C SER A 473 -14.73 -20.61 -20.45
N ALA A 474 -13.67 -20.48 -19.65
CA ALA A 474 -13.34 -21.43 -18.59
C ALA A 474 -13.60 -20.91 -17.17
N GLY A 475 -13.68 -19.60 -16.97
CA GLY A 475 -13.84 -19.02 -15.65
C GLY A 475 -15.28 -18.84 -15.19
N ILE A 476 -15.46 -18.54 -13.90
CA ILE A 476 -16.76 -18.36 -13.25
C ILE A 476 -17.12 -16.88 -13.25
N PRO A 477 -18.28 -16.45 -13.78
CA PRO A 477 -18.73 -15.07 -13.66
C PRO A 477 -18.81 -14.64 -12.18
N ALA A 478 -18.06 -13.59 -11.86
CA ALA A 478 -17.90 -13.03 -10.51
C ALA A 478 -18.69 -11.73 -10.33
N ALA A 479 -18.83 -10.92 -11.36
CA ALA A 479 -19.63 -9.70 -11.35
C ALA A 479 -20.03 -9.34 -12.79
N ALA A 480 -21.09 -8.57 -12.96
CA ALA A 480 -21.44 -8.00 -14.25
C ALA A 480 -21.87 -6.55 -14.06
N ALA A 481 -21.49 -5.70 -15.02
CA ALA A 481 -21.99 -4.34 -15.14
C ALA A 481 -22.54 -4.13 -16.55
N SER A 482 -23.68 -3.44 -16.65
CA SER A 482 -24.15 -2.93 -17.93
C SER A 482 -23.18 -1.88 -18.44
N VAL A 483 -22.93 -1.94 -19.74
CA VAL A 483 -22.07 -1.01 -20.45
C VAL A 483 -22.98 -0.09 -21.24
N MET A 484 -23.05 1.15 -20.79
CA MET A 484 -23.62 2.22 -21.58
C MET A 484 -22.46 3.11 -21.99
N ASP A 485 -22.16 3.14 -23.29
CA ASP A 485 -21.35 4.21 -23.86
C ASP A 485 -22.09 5.52 -23.56
N ARG A 486 -21.53 6.30 -22.64
CA ARG A 486 -22.15 7.56 -22.18
C ARG A 486 -21.77 8.71 -23.09
N TRP A 487 -21.20 8.45 -24.28
CA TRP A 487 -20.93 9.47 -25.27
C TRP A 487 -22.17 10.32 -25.51
N ARG A 488 -22.14 11.52 -24.94
CA ARG A 488 -23.08 12.58 -25.28
C ARG A 488 -22.48 13.26 -26.51
N PRO A 489 -23.18 13.36 -27.65
CA PRO A 489 -22.83 14.38 -28.61
C PRO A 489 -22.83 15.70 -27.83
N ALA A 490 -21.75 16.49 -27.94
CA ALA A 490 -21.63 17.75 -27.23
C ALA A 490 -22.91 18.56 -27.47
N VAL A 491 -23.71 18.76 -26.42
CA VAL A 491 -24.92 19.57 -26.52
C VAL A 491 -24.43 20.96 -26.89
N GLU A 492 -24.79 21.41 -28.08
CA GLU A 492 -24.45 22.74 -28.56
C GLU A 492 -24.90 23.78 -27.52
N GLU A 493 -24.05 24.75 -27.21
CA GLU A 493 -24.35 25.76 -26.19
C GLU A 493 -25.66 26.51 -26.54
N MET A 494 -26.65 26.38 -25.66
CA MET A 494 -27.92 27.08 -25.77
C MET A 494 -27.92 28.25 -24.77
N ALA A 495 -28.20 29.46 -25.24
CA ALA A 495 -28.42 30.61 -24.36
C ALA A 495 -29.91 30.77 -24.05
N LEU A 496 -30.28 30.71 -22.78
CA LEU A 496 -31.61 31.10 -22.31
C LEU A 496 -31.55 32.55 -21.81
N ALA A 497 -32.33 33.42 -22.44
CA ALA A 497 -32.59 34.77 -21.95
C ALA A 497 -34.03 34.86 -21.44
N PHE A 498 -34.26 35.51 -20.31
CA PHE A 498 -35.59 35.81 -19.81
C PHE A 498 -35.74 37.32 -19.65
N GLU A 499 -36.83 37.88 -20.17
CA GLU A 499 -37.18 39.28 -20.04
C GLU A 499 -38.46 39.39 -19.22
N ASP A 500 -38.37 39.99 -18.03
CA ASP A 500 -39.52 40.33 -17.18
C ASP A 500 -40.18 41.60 -17.74
N ILE A 501 -41.41 41.43 -18.21
CA ILE A 501 -42.28 42.46 -18.74
C ILE A 501 -43.31 42.97 -17.70
N ASP A 502 -43.36 42.41 -16.48
CA ASP A 502 -44.15 43.02 -15.38
C ASP A 502 -43.34 44.07 -14.62
N PRO A 503 -43.79 45.32 -14.53
CA PRO A 503 -43.18 46.30 -13.64
C PRO A 503 -43.64 46.15 -12.18
N GLN A 504 -44.61 45.29 -11.84
CA GLN A 504 -45.11 45.19 -10.47
C GLN A 504 -44.16 44.42 -9.55
N PRO A 505 -43.81 44.98 -8.38
CA PRO A 505 -43.00 44.27 -7.40
C PRO A 505 -43.75 43.03 -6.92
N MET A 506 -43.02 41.91 -6.85
CA MET A 506 -43.50 40.60 -6.43
C MET A 506 -44.29 39.79 -7.46
N SER A 507 -44.62 40.35 -8.63
CA SER A 507 -45.12 39.61 -9.80
C SER A 507 -43.96 39.30 -10.75
N LEU A 508 -44.04 38.21 -11.52
CA LEU A 508 -43.07 37.89 -12.56
C LEU A 508 -43.81 37.50 -13.84
N LEU A 509 -43.88 38.41 -14.79
CA LEU A 509 -44.50 38.18 -16.10
C LEU A 509 -43.42 38.36 -17.14
N GLY A 510 -43.06 37.33 -17.89
CA GLY A 510 -41.94 37.47 -18.83
C GLY A 510 -42.04 36.64 -20.08
N SER A 511 -41.11 36.89 -20.99
CA SER A 511 -40.84 36.03 -22.15
C SER A 511 -39.49 35.37 -22.00
N ALA A 512 -39.44 34.05 -22.19
CA ALA A 512 -38.20 33.29 -22.25
C ALA A 512 -37.84 33.07 -23.72
N LYS A 513 -36.62 33.46 -24.10
CA LYS A 513 -36.06 33.21 -25.43
C LYS A 513 -34.89 32.25 -25.32
N LEU A 514 -35.05 31.08 -25.90
CA LEU A 514 -33.95 30.13 -26.08
C LEU A 514 -33.30 30.40 -27.44
N THR A 515 -32.02 30.75 -27.43
CA THR A 515 -31.25 31.05 -28.64
C THR A 515 -30.14 30.03 -28.77
N ARG A 516 -30.13 29.30 -29.89
CA ARG A 516 -29.04 28.37 -30.23
C ARG A 516 -27.79 29.22 -30.55
N ILE A 517 -26.72 29.07 -29.78
CA ILE A 517 -25.47 29.78 -30.08
C ILE A 517 -24.79 29.02 -31.23
N ALA A 518 -25.04 29.52 -32.45
CA ALA A 518 -24.56 29.05 -33.75
C ALA A 518 -23.50 27.92 -33.73
N ALA A 519 -23.96 26.68 -33.99
CA ALA A 519 -23.12 25.64 -34.58
C ALA A 519 -23.28 25.65 -36.10
N LYS A 520 -22.16 25.49 -36.80
CA LYS A 520 -22.07 25.50 -38.26
C LYS A 520 -22.30 24.07 -38.77
N ALA A 521 -23.55 23.62 -38.88
CA ALA A 521 -23.87 22.34 -39.53
C ALA A 521 -25.32 22.28 -40.06
N GLU A 522 -25.46 21.86 -41.32
CA GLU A 522 -26.71 21.77 -42.12
C GLU A 522 -27.51 20.46 -41.90
N THR A 523 -27.42 19.82 -40.74
CA THR A 523 -28.20 18.61 -40.47
C THR A 523 -29.45 18.93 -39.65
N ALA A 524 -30.61 18.51 -40.17
CA ALA A 524 -31.90 18.60 -39.49
C ALA A 524 -31.80 18.01 -38.08
N ALA A 525 -31.99 18.84 -37.07
CA ALA A 525 -31.93 18.40 -35.67
C ALA A 525 -33.23 17.67 -35.31
N PRO A 526 -33.18 16.62 -34.47
CA PRO A 526 -34.37 15.99 -33.92
C PRO A 526 -35.19 16.99 -33.10
N ALA A 527 -36.50 16.80 -33.03
CA ALA A 527 -37.38 17.60 -32.17
C ALA A 527 -36.95 17.44 -30.70
N LEU A 528 -36.50 18.53 -30.08
CA LEU A 528 -36.14 18.57 -28.66
C LEU A 528 -37.31 19.15 -27.87
N SER A 529 -37.70 18.49 -26.78
CA SER A 529 -38.65 19.03 -25.82
C SER A 529 -37.91 19.65 -24.65
N PHE A 530 -38.20 20.90 -24.32
CA PHE A 530 -37.61 21.60 -23.19
C PHE A 530 -38.64 21.76 -22.07
N GLU A 531 -38.20 21.63 -20.82
CA GLU A 531 -39.00 21.96 -19.65
C GLU A 531 -38.38 23.17 -18.96
N LEU A 532 -39.17 24.24 -18.79
CA LEU A 532 -38.75 25.41 -18.04
C LEU A 532 -39.08 25.19 -16.57
N ARG A 533 -38.07 25.24 -15.68
CA ARG A 533 -38.26 25.12 -14.23
C ARG A 533 -37.77 26.39 -13.54
N TRP A 534 -38.45 26.81 -12.47
CA TRP A 534 -38.01 27.92 -11.61
C TRP A 534 -37.63 27.40 -10.22
N GLY A 535 -36.59 28.00 -9.61
CA GLY A 535 -36.06 27.52 -8.33
C GLY A 535 -35.22 28.57 -7.61
N ARG A 536 -34.93 28.32 -6.32
CA ARG A 536 -34.19 29.25 -5.45
C ARG A 536 -32.69 28.92 -5.47
N GLN A 537 -31.84 29.90 -5.74
CA GLN A 537 -30.38 29.69 -5.78
C GLN A 537 -29.81 29.68 -4.35
N GLN A 538 -29.40 28.52 -3.85
CA GLN A 538 -28.49 28.38 -2.72
C GLN A 538 -27.31 27.48 -3.14
N GLN A 539 -26.14 27.64 -2.51
CA GLN A 539 -24.88 27.00 -2.90
C GLN A 539 -25.03 25.48 -3.11
N GLY A 540 -25.10 25.06 -4.37
CA GLY A 540 -25.37 23.67 -4.78
C GLY A 540 -26.81 23.49 -5.25
N TRP A 541 -27.00 23.16 -6.54
CA TRP A 541 -28.31 23.02 -7.17
C TRP A 541 -29.11 21.87 -6.55
N TRP A 542 -30.25 22.17 -5.92
CA TRP A 542 -31.28 21.20 -5.55
C TRP A 542 -32.61 21.61 -6.19
N LEU A 543 -33.42 20.64 -6.62
CA LEU A 543 -34.83 20.86 -6.95
C LEU A 543 -35.55 21.45 -5.73
N VAL A 544 -36.32 22.51 -5.93
CA VAL A 544 -37.31 22.96 -4.93
C VAL A 544 -38.40 21.88 -4.84
N GLY A 545 -38.72 21.48 -3.60
CA GLY A 545 -39.54 20.32 -3.28
C GLY A 545 -41.01 20.39 -3.69
N ASP A 546 -41.73 19.33 -3.30
CA ASP A 546 -43.09 18.86 -3.66
C ASP A 546 -44.28 19.84 -3.50
N ASP A 547 -44.05 21.15 -3.54
CA ASP A 547 -45.11 22.14 -3.61
C ASP A 547 -45.59 22.25 -5.08
N ASN A 548 -46.65 21.48 -5.36
CA ASN A 548 -47.35 21.17 -6.63
C ASN A 548 -47.76 22.34 -7.58
N SER A 549 -46.89 23.31 -7.84
CA SER A 549 -47.11 24.34 -8.87
C SER A 549 -46.07 24.27 -9.97
N SER A 550 -45.92 23.12 -10.62
CA SER A 550 -45.22 23.01 -11.91
C SER A 550 -46.16 23.38 -13.05
N LEU A 551 -45.82 24.38 -13.86
CA LEU A 551 -46.58 24.72 -15.07
C LEU A 551 -45.90 24.06 -16.27
N ILE A 552 -46.52 23.00 -16.78
CA ILE A 552 -45.96 22.22 -17.90
C ILE A 552 -46.44 22.87 -19.21
N ALA A 553 -45.49 23.44 -19.96
CA ALA A 553 -45.72 23.89 -21.33
C ALA A 553 -45.07 22.89 -22.29
N LYS A 554 -45.87 22.21 -23.12
CA LYS A 554 -45.36 21.39 -24.23
C LYS A 554 -45.49 22.18 -25.52
N ALA A 555 -44.38 22.41 -26.20
CA ALA A 555 -44.36 22.92 -27.56
C ALA A 555 -43.91 21.78 -28.49
N ALA A 556 -44.72 21.47 -29.50
CA ALA A 556 -44.32 20.65 -30.63
C ALA A 556 -44.19 21.57 -31.85
N ALA A 557 -43.05 21.52 -32.54
CA ALA A 557 -42.89 22.21 -33.81
C ALA A 557 -43.31 21.24 -34.92
N ASP A 558 -44.38 21.58 -35.65
CA ASP A 558 -44.71 20.99 -36.94
C ASP A 558 -44.57 22.10 -38.01
N GLU A 559 -44.25 21.72 -39.24
CA GLU A 559 -43.47 22.57 -40.18
C GLU A 559 -44.04 23.95 -40.54
N ASP A 560 -45.28 24.33 -40.17
CA ASP A 560 -45.79 25.70 -40.39
C ASP A 560 -46.76 26.25 -39.30
N ASP A 561 -46.99 25.55 -38.18
CA ASP A 561 -47.81 26.07 -37.06
C ASP A 561 -47.45 25.40 -35.71
N ILE A 562 -47.41 26.19 -34.63
CA ILE A 562 -47.16 25.69 -33.26
C ILE A 562 -48.43 25.83 -32.43
N VAL A 563 -49.05 24.70 -32.08
CA VAL A 563 -50.17 24.64 -31.13
C VAL A 563 -49.63 24.35 -29.74
N MET A 564 -49.96 25.21 -28.77
CA MET A 564 -49.64 24.99 -27.36
C MET A 564 -50.90 24.68 -26.56
N GLU A 565 -50.85 23.61 -25.76
CA GLU A 565 -51.85 23.30 -24.75
C GLU A 565 -51.25 23.57 -23.36
N VAL A 566 -51.87 24.46 -22.60
CA VAL A 566 -51.46 24.76 -21.21
C VAL A 566 -52.53 24.17 -20.28
N ARG A 567 -52.13 23.24 -19.41
CA ARG A 567 -53.02 22.71 -18.36
C ARG A 567 -52.50 23.10 -16.99
N SER A 568 -53.32 23.82 -16.23
CA SER A 568 -53.13 23.99 -14.80
C SER A 568 -53.67 22.76 -14.07
N SER A 569 -52.84 22.05 -13.32
CA SER A 569 -53.28 20.97 -12.45
C SER A 569 -53.71 21.53 -11.09
N ASN A 570 -54.72 22.40 -11.07
CA ASN A 570 -55.70 22.57 -9.97
C ASN A 570 -56.63 23.75 -10.25
N SER A 571 -57.92 23.42 -10.41
CA SER A 571 -59.15 24.22 -10.26
C SER A 571 -60.04 24.25 -11.50
N SER A 572 -61.32 23.97 -11.26
CA SER A 572 -62.42 24.06 -12.20
C SER A 572 -62.64 25.52 -12.62
N GLY A 573 -62.16 25.89 -13.80
CA GLY A 573 -62.45 27.18 -14.42
C GLY A 573 -61.75 27.28 -15.77
N ALA A 574 -62.49 27.05 -16.85
CA ALA A 574 -61.97 27.26 -18.20
C ALA A 574 -61.77 28.77 -18.44
N GLY A 575 -60.52 29.18 -18.66
CA GLY A 575 -60.17 30.49 -19.21
C GLY A 575 -59.66 30.29 -20.64
N GLU A 576 -60.31 30.93 -21.60
CA GLU A 576 -59.93 30.93 -23.02
C GLU A 576 -58.87 32.04 -23.24
N VAL A 577 -57.74 31.70 -23.87
CA VAL A 577 -56.66 32.65 -24.18
C VAL A 577 -56.75 33.03 -25.66
N ALA A 578 -56.86 34.32 -25.96
CA ALA A 578 -56.90 34.82 -27.33
C ALA A 578 -55.49 35.06 -27.89
N LEU A 579 -55.23 34.55 -29.09
CA LEU A 579 -54.02 34.81 -29.87
C LEU A 579 -54.12 36.14 -30.62
N LYS A 580 -53.01 36.85 -30.77
CA LYS A 580 -52.90 38.04 -31.62
C LYS A 580 -51.76 37.84 -32.62
N GLU A 581 -52.09 37.82 -33.90
CA GLU A 581 -51.12 37.74 -34.99
C GLU A 581 -50.34 39.06 -35.15
N SER A 582 -49.03 38.96 -35.37
CA SER A 582 -48.27 40.00 -36.03
C SER A 582 -47.35 39.36 -37.07
N GLY A 583 -47.64 39.56 -38.35
CA GLY A 583 -46.81 39.10 -39.45
C GLY A 583 -45.58 39.97 -39.65
N SER A 584 -44.42 39.35 -39.84
CA SER A 584 -43.30 39.91 -40.60
C SER A 584 -42.26 38.84 -40.93
N SER A 585 -41.88 38.77 -42.21
CA SER A 585 -41.01 37.77 -42.82
C SER A 585 -39.51 38.09 -42.72
N ARG A 586 -38.70 37.17 -42.16
CA ARG A 586 -37.32 36.76 -42.55
C ARG A 586 -36.79 35.71 -41.55
N CYS A 587 -36.33 34.56 -42.04
CA CYS A 587 -36.01 33.36 -41.26
C CYS A 587 -34.86 33.52 -40.25
N SER A 588 -35.21 33.84 -39.02
CA SER A 588 -34.64 33.25 -37.81
C SER A 588 -35.82 32.65 -37.05
N LEU A 589 -35.75 31.36 -36.70
CA LEU A 589 -36.81 30.70 -35.94
C LEU A 589 -36.71 31.19 -34.49
N ALA A 590 -37.37 32.30 -34.20
CA ALA A 590 -37.50 32.85 -32.86
C ALA A 590 -38.84 32.40 -32.28
N LEU A 591 -38.80 31.50 -31.31
CA LEU A 591 -39.94 31.18 -30.47
C LEU A 591 -40.12 32.31 -29.44
N THR A 592 -41.28 32.97 -29.46
CA THR A 592 -41.67 33.94 -28.44
C THR A 592 -42.88 33.38 -27.68
N MET A 593 -42.72 33.10 -26.38
CA MET A 593 -43.82 32.73 -25.49
C MET A 593 -44.15 33.90 -24.56
N SER A 594 -45.43 34.20 -24.40
CA SER A 594 -45.96 35.14 -23.40
C SER A 594 -46.84 34.36 -22.42
N LEU A 595 -46.53 34.41 -21.12
CA LEU A 595 -47.21 33.59 -20.10
C LEU A 595 -47.61 34.45 -18.89
N CYS A 596 -48.91 34.69 -18.67
CA CYS A 596 -49.43 35.43 -17.51
C CYS A 596 -49.55 34.57 -16.25
N ILE A 597 -48.78 34.88 -15.19
CA ILE A 597 -48.93 34.28 -13.86
C ILE A 597 -48.90 35.38 -12.80
N ASN A 598 -49.93 35.44 -11.95
CA ASN A 598 -49.94 36.29 -10.75
C ASN A 598 -49.55 35.44 -9.54
N VAL A 599 -48.42 35.74 -8.90
CA VAL A 599 -48.00 35.15 -7.62
C VAL A 599 -47.41 36.27 -6.78
N ASP A 600 -47.65 36.30 -5.46
CA ASP A 600 -46.99 37.21 -4.52
C ASP A 600 -45.64 36.62 -4.03
N ILE A 601 -44.50 37.24 -4.35
CA ILE A 601 -43.15 36.71 -4.05
C ILE A 601 -42.19 37.75 -3.40
N PRO A 602 -41.59 37.48 -2.21
CA PRO A 602 -40.86 38.51 -1.44
C PRO A 602 -39.33 38.65 -1.61
N GLN A 603 -38.59 37.87 -2.43
CA GLN A 603 -37.10 37.96 -2.57
C GLN A 603 -36.58 37.36 -3.91
N PRO A 604 -35.30 37.55 -4.37
CA PRO A 604 -34.90 37.30 -5.77
C PRO A 604 -34.65 35.82 -6.15
N TRP A 605 -34.99 35.45 -7.40
CA TRP A 605 -34.92 34.09 -7.98
C TRP A 605 -34.17 34.06 -9.33
N GLN A 606 -33.83 32.86 -9.83
CA GLN A 606 -33.27 32.62 -11.18
C GLN A 606 -34.13 31.59 -11.95
N ILE A 607 -34.10 31.65 -13.28
CA ILE A 607 -34.81 30.73 -14.19
C ILE A 607 -33.80 29.84 -14.91
N VAL A 608 -34.09 28.54 -15.02
CA VAL A 608 -33.23 27.55 -15.68
C VAL A 608 -34.05 26.64 -16.59
N ALA A 609 -33.56 26.36 -17.80
CA ALA A 609 -34.15 25.35 -18.68
C ALA A 609 -33.54 23.98 -18.36
N VAL A 610 -34.39 22.97 -18.17
CA VAL A 610 -34.00 21.57 -17.93
C VAL A 610 -34.49 20.73 -19.11
N HIS A 611 -33.61 19.88 -19.64
CA HIS A 611 -33.97 18.96 -20.70
C HIS A 611 -34.37 17.62 -20.07
N ASP A 612 -35.65 17.26 -20.08
CA ASP A 612 -36.10 15.94 -19.61
C ASP A 612 -36.17 14.96 -20.79
N PHE A 613 -35.60 13.77 -20.61
CA PHE A 613 -35.89 12.60 -21.45
C PHE A 613 -36.48 11.52 -20.55
N MET A 614 -37.60 10.96 -21.01
CA MET A 614 -38.35 9.93 -20.30
C MET A 614 -37.43 8.83 -19.75
N SER A 615 -37.59 8.55 -18.46
CA SER A 615 -37.14 7.31 -17.80
C SER A 615 -37.61 6.09 -18.59
N PRO A 616 -36.88 4.96 -18.58
CA PRO A 616 -37.54 3.68 -18.85
C PRO A 616 -38.72 3.45 -17.88
#